data_AF-A0A261GGG3-F1
#
_entry.id   AF-A0A261GGG3-F1
#
_cell.length_a   1.000
_cell.length_b   1.000
_cell.length_c   1.000
_cell.angle_alpha   90.00
_cell.angle_beta   90.00
_cell.angle_gamma   90.00
#
_symmetry.space_group_name_H-M   'P 1'
#
loop_
_entity.id
_entity.type
_entity.pdbx_description
1 polymer ?
#
loop_
_entity_poly.entity_id
_entity_poly.type
_entity_poly.pdbx_seq_one_letter_code
_entity_poly.pdbx_strand_id
1 'polypeptide(L)'
;MSDITFQPLGDPLAAGERLENIADIDPRMTRTHYFDGRLLTAEDLERDQIYLDQRLREVGKVLGHGILRGLDISYDKFNGLLTVNPGQAITPAGRVLHLGSSLLVDLGDRALISQMNSGKYRRFNRALFAVVLRYVEVATDIAEVFPTDLASKRGADYALVTESVQLGLVQLPTGLAQLDSLHVRAGLIRELLGNSEAESFIPEDGIALGILAIQNDTPQWLDSQLLRHPLRAEICPGDLQRDLSRQYEALMVDILAARSAGSLNNNFAARDYVDLMPPAGSLPKDSVDPVNGYQRFFPDYFDVHIAPIREAELALIKAESMALPNIDLARGDDADVVILVPLSNQVYGHFARQLERDYNPTTRDLPQLDLLRLKLYPTRPVHQIDTDATVWQAIWDQFEGETLVYVRRPVRAAETSVSGIILALGIEPPPPPPSDGGDTPPDDGGGGDTPPGDTGGTGDGVIIEDEDTVFLRFLNFKLLAQVRPPTTNDGNIAVEQLLDAFGEDARTVRLVNDLLLRIERHYDPVVWQTLRLGAGTGALEKVLDQLMQIDPSAVATGKTIVNMAGSFDMPRELQNQWVDLVNKLNS
;
A
#
# COMPACT_ATOMS: atom_id res chain seq x y z
N MET A 1 -7.71 -17.44 -45.04
CA MET A 1 -8.82 -17.05 -44.15
C MET A 1 -9.49 -18.33 -43.71
N SER A 2 -9.23 -18.78 -42.49
CA SER A 2 -9.89 -19.93 -41.88
C SER A 2 -11.08 -19.38 -41.08
N ASP A 3 -12.30 -19.63 -41.57
CA ASP A 3 -13.53 -19.25 -40.87
C ASP A 3 -13.60 -20.00 -39.54
N ILE A 4 -13.46 -19.27 -38.44
CA ILE A 4 -13.69 -19.79 -37.09
C ILE A 4 -15.19 -19.62 -36.82
N THR A 5 -15.98 -20.65 -37.08
CA THR A 5 -17.40 -20.70 -36.73
C THR A 5 -17.57 -20.93 -35.23
N PHE A 6 -18.20 -19.98 -34.55
CA PHE A 6 -18.53 -20.04 -33.13
C PHE A 6 -19.72 -20.99 -32.92
N GLN A 7 -19.58 -22.03 -32.09
CA GLN A 7 -20.64 -22.99 -31.78
C GLN A 7 -21.06 -22.80 -30.30
N PRO A 8 -22.36 -22.59 -30.00
CA PRO A 8 -22.81 -22.49 -28.61
C PRO A 8 -22.73 -23.86 -27.92
N LEU A 9 -22.14 -23.91 -26.73
CA LEU A 9 -21.97 -25.12 -25.92
C LEU A 9 -23.32 -25.72 -25.52
N GLY A 10 -23.73 -26.75 -26.26
CA GLY A 10 -24.77 -27.71 -25.87
C GLY A 10 -24.13 -29.04 -25.48
N ASP A 11 -24.45 -29.50 -24.27
CA ASP A 11 -24.21 -30.82 -23.65
C ASP A 11 -22.81 -31.48 -23.85
N PRO A 12 -21.94 -31.52 -22.82
CA PRO A 12 -20.54 -31.96 -22.93
C PRO A 12 -20.33 -33.46 -23.25
N LEU A 13 -21.40 -34.26 -23.38
CA LEU A 13 -21.33 -35.70 -23.66
C LEU A 13 -21.08 -36.06 -25.14
N ALA A 14 -21.11 -35.09 -26.07
CA ALA A 14 -20.97 -35.36 -27.51
C ALA A 14 -19.55 -35.13 -28.09
N ALA A 15 -18.57 -34.71 -27.30
CA ALA A 15 -17.23 -34.32 -27.78
C ALA A 15 -16.23 -35.49 -27.80
N GLY A 16 -16.58 -36.61 -28.42
CA GLY A 16 -15.81 -37.86 -28.30
C GLY A 16 -14.56 -38.01 -29.16
N GLU A 17 -14.46 -37.40 -30.35
CA GLU A 17 -13.42 -37.84 -31.31
C GLU A 17 -12.69 -36.74 -32.11
N ARG A 18 -12.89 -35.45 -31.83
CA ARG A 18 -12.20 -34.36 -32.57
C ARG A 18 -11.76 -33.16 -31.72
N LEU A 19 -11.56 -33.34 -30.42
CA LEU A 19 -11.09 -32.26 -29.55
C LEU A 19 -9.64 -31.83 -29.84
N GLU A 20 -8.81 -32.72 -30.38
CA GLU A 20 -7.41 -32.41 -30.74
C GLU A 20 -7.26 -31.30 -31.79
N ASN A 21 -8.29 -31.05 -32.59
CA ASN A 21 -8.31 -29.98 -33.60
C ASN A 21 -9.08 -28.73 -33.15
N ILE A 22 -9.71 -28.75 -31.96
CA ILE A 22 -10.63 -27.71 -31.48
C ILE A 22 -10.14 -27.12 -30.13
N ALA A 23 -9.37 -27.89 -29.35
CA ALA A 23 -8.81 -27.49 -28.08
C ALA A 23 -7.29 -27.43 -28.15
N ASP A 24 -6.72 -26.37 -27.57
CA ASP A 24 -5.30 -26.27 -27.29
C ASP A 24 -4.98 -27.21 -26.11
N ILE A 25 -4.44 -28.40 -26.41
CA ILE A 25 -4.09 -29.40 -25.40
C ILE A 25 -2.68 -29.09 -24.92
N ASP A 26 -2.54 -28.54 -23.71
CA ASP A 26 -1.23 -28.43 -23.07
C ASP A 26 -0.78 -29.83 -22.60
N PRO A 27 0.27 -30.43 -23.21
CA PRO A 27 0.76 -31.75 -22.82
C PRO A 27 1.24 -31.80 -21.36
N ARG A 28 1.63 -30.65 -20.77
CA ARG A 28 2.06 -30.56 -19.36
C ARG A 28 0.88 -30.54 -18.39
N MET A 29 -0.34 -30.34 -18.89
CA MET A 29 -1.60 -30.41 -18.15
C MET A 29 -2.34 -31.72 -18.36
N THR A 30 -1.61 -32.79 -18.67
CA THR A 30 -2.16 -34.13 -18.78
C THR A 30 -2.00 -34.88 -17.47
N ARG A 31 -3.08 -35.55 -17.01
CA ARG A 31 -3.08 -36.35 -15.79
C ARG A 31 -3.41 -37.80 -16.07
N THR A 32 -2.94 -38.70 -15.22
CA THR A 32 -3.27 -40.12 -15.34
C THR A 32 -4.74 -40.35 -14.96
N HIS A 33 -5.48 -41.04 -15.83
CA HIS A 33 -6.84 -41.51 -15.50
C HIS A 33 -6.76 -42.89 -14.84
N TYR A 34 -7.00 -42.93 -13.52
CA TYR A 34 -7.05 -44.15 -12.72
C TYR A 34 -8.41 -44.83 -12.82
N PHE A 35 -8.38 -46.14 -13.09
CA PHE A 35 -9.57 -47.00 -13.12
C PHE A 35 -9.19 -48.41 -12.68
N ASP A 36 -10.18 -49.18 -12.23
CA ASP A 36 -9.98 -50.53 -11.74
C ASP A 36 -9.41 -51.44 -12.84
N GLY A 37 -8.32 -52.14 -12.52
CA GLY A 37 -7.63 -53.05 -13.44
C GLY A 37 -6.51 -52.41 -14.27
N ARG A 38 -6.25 -51.11 -14.14
CA ARG A 38 -5.04 -50.48 -14.71
C ARG A 38 -3.80 -50.87 -13.90
N LEU A 39 -2.72 -51.24 -14.58
CA LEU A 39 -1.40 -51.41 -13.96
C LEU A 39 -0.79 -50.04 -13.66
N LEU A 40 -0.38 -49.82 -12.41
CA LEU A 40 0.33 -48.60 -12.01
C LEU A 40 1.79 -48.65 -12.46
N THR A 41 2.24 -47.62 -13.17
CA THR A 41 3.63 -47.49 -13.64
C THR A 41 4.33 -46.28 -13.01
N ALA A 42 5.66 -46.24 -13.07
CA ALA A 42 6.42 -45.06 -12.64
C ALA A 42 6.08 -43.82 -13.48
N GLU A 43 5.89 -44.00 -14.79
CA GLU A 43 5.50 -42.94 -15.71
C GLU A 43 4.14 -42.31 -15.35
N ASP A 44 3.20 -43.12 -14.84
CA ASP A 44 1.91 -42.62 -14.36
C ASP A 44 2.06 -41.68 -13.17
N LEU A 45 2.95 -42.02 -12.23
CA LEU A 45 3.22 -41.22 -11.03
C LEU A 45 4.05 -39.96 -11.35
N GLU A 46 5.04 -40.06 -12.23
CA GLU A 46 5.83 -38.92 -12.70
C GLU A 46 4.94 -37.90 -13.43
N ARG A 47 4.02 -38.36 -14.29
CA ARG A 47 3.06 -37.49 -14.96
C ARG A 47 2.17 -36.75 -13.97
N ASP A 48 1.70 -37.42 -12.92
CA ASP A 48 0.88 -36.76 -11.90
C ASP A 48 1.69 -35.76 -11.05
N GLN A 49 2.96 -36.05 -10.75
CA GLN A 49 3.86 -35.10 -10.08
C GLN A 49 4.05 -33.83 -10.92
N ILE A 50 4.32 -33.96 -12.22
CA ILE A 50 4.45 -32.84 -13.15
C ILE A 50 3.14 -32.05 -13.25
N TYR A 51 2.00 -32.75 -13.36
CA TYR A 51 0.69 -32.11 -13.41
C TYR A 51 0.40 -31.26 -12.16
N LEU A 52 0.67 -31.81 -10.97
CA LEU A 52 0.48 -31.10 -9.71
C LEU A 52 1.44 -29.92 -9.56
N ASP A 53 2.72 -30.09 -9.89
CA ASP A 53 3.71 -28.99 -9.87
C ASP A 53 3.30 -27.87 -10.83
N GLN A 54 2.86 -28.20 -12.04
CA GLN A 54 2.40 -27.22 -13.02
C GLN A 54 1.16 -26.47 -12.54
N ARG A 55 0.19 -27.16 -11.91
CA ARG A 55 -0.98 -26.51 -11.30
C ARG A 55 -0.62 -25.58 -10.16
N LEU A 56 0.34 -25.95 -9.32
CA LEU A 56 0.84 -25.09 -8.25
C LEU A 56 1.58 -23.87 -8.81
N ARG A 57 2.38 -24.06 -9.86
CA ARG A 57 3.03 -22.97 -10.59
C ARG A 57 2.01 -21.99 -11.19
N GLU A 58 0.89 -22.47 -11.76
CA GLU A 58 -0.17 -21.58 -12.24
C GLU A 58 -0.75 -20.71 -11.13
N VAL A 59 -1.04 -21.30 -9.98
CA VAL A 59 -1.53 -20.54 -8.81
C VAL A 59 -0.48 -19.53 -8.36
N GLY A 60 0.80 -19.91 -8.32
CA GLY A 60 1.89 -19.01 -7.98
C GLY A 60 2.03 -17.84 -8.97
N LYS A 61 1.89 -18.09 -10.28
CA LYS A 61 1.90 -17.05 -11.31
C LYS A 61 0.78 -16.02 -11.11
N VAL A 62 -0.41 -16.47 -10.69
CA VAL A 62 -1.53 -15.57 -10.38
C VAL A 62 -1.26 -14.71 -9.15
N LEU A 63 -0.55 -15.24 -8.14
CA LEU A 63 -0.13 -14.47 -6.97
C LEU A 63 0.94 -13.42 -7.31
N GLY A 64 1.66 -13.62 -8.41
CA GLY A 64 2.75 -12.76 -8.85
C GLY A 64 4.13 -13.27 -8.47
N HIS A 65 5.12 -12.42 -8.67
CA HIS A 65 6.51 -12.73 -8.37
C HIS A 65 7.17 -11.60 -7.58
N GLY A 66 8.27 -11.91 -6.90
CA GLY A 66 8.98 -10.99 -6.03
C GLY A 66 9.21 -11.56 -4.63
N ILE A 67 9.80 -10.73 -3.78
CA ILE A 67 10.16 -11.13 -2.42
C ILE A 67 8.98 -10.89 -1.50
N LEU A 68 8.57 -11.93 -0.78
CA LEU A 68 7.51 -11.85 0.22
C LEU A 68 8.04 -11.26 1.54
N ARG A 69 9.17 -11.78 2.03
CA ARG A 69 9.83 -11.33 3.26
C ARG A 69 11.27 -11.82 3.36
N GLY A 70 12.12 -11.06 4.04
CA GLY A 70 13.52 -11.40 4.28
C GLY A 70 14.34 -11.45 2.99
N LEU A 71 15.24 -12.43 2.89
CA LEU A 71 16.19 -12.57 1.77
C LEU A 71 17.11 -11.35 1.60
N ASP A 72 17.38 -10.65 2.70
CA ASP A 72 18.34 -9.55 2.70
C ASP A 72 19.75 -10.08 2.44
N ILE A 73 20.47 -9.37 1.57
CA ILE A 73 21.83 -9.71 1.21
C ILE A 73 22.81 -8.70 1.77
N SER A 74 23.93 -9.20 2.26
CA SER A 74 25.05 -8.39 2.72
C SER A 74 26.36 -8.98 2.25
N TYR A 75 27.33 -8.11 1.95
CA TYR A 75 28.66 -8.52 1.54
C TYR A 75 29.70 -7.94 2.48
N ASP A 76 30.49 -8.81 3.09
CA ASP A 76 31.63 -8.42 3.90
C ASP A 76 32.90 -8.41 3.05
N LYS A 77 33.41 -7.20 2.78
CA LYS A 77 34.64 -6.99 2.00
C LYS A 77 35.89 -7.59 2.67
N PHE A 78 35.91 -7.72 3.99
CA PHE A 78 37.08 -8.22 4.72
C PHE A 78 37.19 -9.73 4.63
N ASN A 79 36.08 -10.43 4.80
CA ASN A 79 36.04 -11.89 4.79
C ASN A 79 35.68 -12.49 3.42
N GLY A 80 35.25 -11.67 2.46
CA GLY A 80 34.83 -12.15 1.13
C GLY A 80 33.49 -12.90 1.13
N LEU A 81 32.77 -12.86 2.25
CA LEU A 81 31.54 -13.62 2.47
C LEU A 81 30.31 -12.83 2.01
N LEU A 82 29.53 -13.44 1.13
CA LEU A 82 28.19 -13.03 0.77
C LEU A 82 27.18 -13.79 1.64
N THR A 83 26.38 -13.06 2.39
CA THR A 83 25.37 -13.60 3.31
C THR A 83 23.98 -13.31 2.78
N VAL A 84 23.11 -14.31 2.77
CA VAL A 84 21.68 -14.17 2.50
C VAL A 84 20.90 -14.60 3.73
N ASN A 85 20.07 -13.71 4.25
CA ASN A 85 19.23 -14.00 5.41
C ASN A 85 18.02 -14.86 5.05
N PRO A 86 17.47 -15.65 6.00
CA PRO A 86 16.27 -16.43 5.79
C PRO A 86 15.11 -15.61 5.22
N GLY A 87 14.26 -16.24 4.43
CA GLY A 87 13.16 -15.54 3.80
C GLY A 87 12.37 -16.38 2.80
N GLN A 88 11.44 -15.71 2.14
CA GLN A 88 10.50 -16.30 1.19
C GLN A 88 10.30 -15.38 -0.01
N ALA A 89 10.20 -15.99 -1.19
CA ALA A 89 9.90 -15.30 -2.45
C ALA A 89 9.08 -16.20 -3.38
N ILE A 90 8.47 -15.60 -4.40
CA ILE A 90 7.83 -16.33 -5.50
C ILE A 90 8.55 -15.94 -6.78
N THR A 91 8.91 -16.93 -7.59
CA THR A 91 9.60 -16.72 -8.88
C THR A 91 8.60 -16.38 -9.99
N PRO A 92 9.05 -15.77 -11.11
CA PRO A 92 8.22 -15.58 -12.30
C PRO A 92 7.58 -16.88 -12.82
N ALA A 93 8.23 -18.03 -12.63
CA ALA A 93 7.67 -19.34 -12.96
C ALA A 93 6.54 -19.80 -12.02
N GLY A 94 6.22 -19.02 -10.98
CA GLY A 94 5.17 -19.32 -9.99
C GLY A 94 5.63 -20.27 -8.87
N ARG A 95 6.94 -20.43 -8.68
CA ARG A 95 7.48 -21.34 -7.67
C ARG A 95 7.81 -20.59 -6.39
N VAL A 96 7.50 -21.20 -5.24
CA VAL A 96 7.85 -20.64 -3.93
C VAL A 96 9.30 -20.99 -3.60
N LEU A 97 10.12 -19.98 -3.34
CA LEU A 97 11.47 -20.14 -2.78
C LEU A 97 11.40 -19.93 -1.28
N HIS A 98 11.94 -20.87 -0.52
CA HIS A 98 12.04 -20.77 0.93
C HIS A 98 13.48 -21.04 1.38
N LEU A 99 14.07 -20.05 2.04
CA LEU A 99 15.36 -20.16 2.70
C LEU A 99 15.14 -20.18 4.22
N GLY A 100 15.32 -21.33 4.85
CA GLY A 100 15.07 -21.53 6.28
C GLY A 100 16.21 -21.08 7.21
N SER A 101 17.44 -21.04 6.71
CA SER A 101 18.65 -20.64 7.44
C SER A 101 19.52 -19.72 6.60
N SER A 102 20.37 -18.91 7.24
CA SER A 102 21.26 -18.00 6.51
C SER A 102 22.20 -18.77 5.58
N LEU A 103 22.27 -18.36 4.32
CA LEU A 103 23.18 -18.92 3.34
C LEU A 103 24.45 -18.07 3.30
N LEU A 104 25.59 -18.73 3.49
CA LEU A 104 26.91 -18.09 3.45
C LEU A 104 27.68 -18.63 2.25
N VAL A 105 28.16 -17.73 1.39
CA VAL A 105 28.93 -18.06 0.20
C VAL A 105 30.23 -17.27 0.19
N ASP A 106 31.36 -17.97 0.15
CA ASP A 106 32.67 -17.34 -0.06
C ASP A 106 32.89 -17.11 -1.56
N LEU A 107 32.93 -15.85 -1.98
CA LEU A 107 33.17 -15.47 -3.37
C LEU A 107 34.66 -15.61 -3.77
N GLY A 108 35.55 -15.83 -2.80
CA GLY A 108 36.96 -16.12 -3.01
C GLY A 108 37.27 -17.61 -3.26
N ASP A 109 36.33 -18.52 -2.97
CA ASP A 109 36.55 -19.96 -3.14
C ASP A 109 36.44 -20.38 -4.63
N ARG A 110 37.56 -20.22 -5.34
CA ARG A 110 37.69 -20.60 -6.74
C ARG A 110 37.48 -22.10 -7.00
N ALA A 111 37.80 -22.95 -6.02
CA ALA A 111 37.65 -24.40 -6.19
C ALA A 111 36.17 -24.76 -6.20
N LEU A 112 35.41 -24.24 -5.23
CA LEU A 112 33.97 -24.40 -5.16
C LEU A 112 33.27 -23.78 -6.37
N ILE A 113 33.63 -22.55 -6.77
CA ILE A 113 33.07 -21.90 -7.98
C ILE A 113 33.33 -22.76 -9.22
N SER A 114 34.55 -23.26 -9.41
CA SER A 114 34.89 -24.11 -10.55
C SER A 114 34.11 -25.44 -10.51
N GLN A 115 33.93 -26.04 -9.35
CA GLN A 115 33.18 -27.29 -9.18
C GLN A 115 31.69 -27.08 -9.53
N MET A 116 31.06 -26.04 -8.98
CA MET A 116 29.66 -25.72 -9.22
C MET A 116 29.37 -25.35 -10.69
N ASN A 117 30.37 -24.82 -11.40
CA ASN A 117 30.25 -24.42 -12.80
C ASN A 117 30.84 -25.43 -13.80
N SER A 118 31.09 -26.68 -13.38
CA SER A 118 31.67 -27.74 -14.22
C SER A 118 32.96 -27.31 -14.94
N GLY A 119 33.76 -26.46 -14.29
CA GLY A 119 35.02 -25.93 -14.81
C GLY A 119 34.89 -24.82 -15.85
N LYS A 120 33.67 -24.41 -16.25
CA LYS A 120 33.46 -23.36 -17.27
C LYS A 120 33.83 -21.97 -16.76
N TYR A 121 33.49 -21.66 -15.52
CA TYR A 121 33.77 -20.37 -14.90
C TYR A 121 34.76 -20.57 -13.75
N ARG A 122 36.02 -20.21 -13.97
CA ARG A 122 37.10 -20.27 -12.96
C ARG A 122 37.47 -18.91 -12.38
N ARG A 123 37.07 -17.84 -13.05
CA ARG A 123 37.31 -16.45 -12.70
C ARG A 123 36.12 -15.61 -13.12
N PHE A 124 35.88 -14.54 -12.37
CA PHE A 124 34.89 -13.55 -12.73
C PHE A 124 35.50 -12.49 -13.64
N ASN A 125 34.81 -12.25 -14.76
CA ASN A 125 35.14 -11.13 -15.63
C ASN A 125 34.73 -9.81 -14.96
N ARG A 126 35.32 -8.71 -15.43
CA ARG A 126 34.88 -7.37 -15.02
C ARG A 126 33.47 -7.11 -15.56
N ALA A 127 32.46 -7.17 -14.71
CA ALA A 127 31.07 -6.96 -15.07
C ALA A 127 30.19 -6.68 -13.84
N LEU A 128 28.94 -6.31 -14.09
CA LEU A 128 27.88 -6.32 -13.10
C LEU A 128 27.20 -7.69 -13.11
N PHE A 129 26.94 -8.23 -11.92
CA PHE A 129 26.27 -9.51 -11.74
C PHE A 129 25.01 -9.32 -10.89
N ALA A 130 23.87 -9.81 -11.36
CA ALA A 130 22.70 -9.99 -10.52
C ALA A 130 22.93 -11.19 -9.58
N VAL A 131 22.73 -10.97 -8.29
CA VAL A 131 22.71 -12.03 -7.28
C VAL A 131 21.32 -12.63 -7.30
N VAL A 132 21.20 -13.90 -7.70
CA VAL A 132 19.91 -14.56 -7.92
C VAL A 132 19.78 -15.75 -6.98
N LEU A 133 18.65 -15.85 -6.28
CA LEU A 133 18.27 -17.07 -5.59
C LEU A 133 17.36 -17.88 -6.51
N ARG A 134 17.74 -19.11 -6.83
CA ARG A 134 16.99 -19.98 -7.74
C ARG A 134 16.62 -21.30 -7.09
N TYR A 135 15.55 -21.90 -7.58
CA TYR A 135 15.20 -23.27 -7.28
C TYR A 135 16.20 -24.26 -7.89
N VAL A 136 16.49 -25.34 -7.16
CA VAL A 136 17.28 -26.46 -7.67
C VAL A 136 16.78 -27.78 -7.07
N GLU A 137 16.77 -28.82 -7.90
CA GLU A 137 16.58 -30.20 -7.46
C GLU A 137 17.95 -30.85 -7.32
N VAL A 138 18.22 -31.42 -6.14
CA VAL A 138 19.43 -32.17 -5.88
C VAL A 138 19.06 -33.63 -5.70
N ALA A 139 19.44 -34.45 -6.68
CA ALA A 139 19.35 -35.90 -6.56
C ALA A 139 20.32 -36.38 -5.47
N THR A 140 19.77 -37.02 -4.44
CA THR A 140 20.49 -37.52 -3.26
C THR A 140 20.20 -39.00 -3.06
N ASP A 141 21.12 -39.66 -2.34
CA ASP A 141 21.10 -41.10 -2.06
C ASP A 141 21.16 -41.99 -3.30
N ILE A 142 21.49 -43.27 -3.10
CA ILE A 142 21.65 -44.24 -4.18
C ILE A 142 20.77 -45.45 -3.90
N ALA A 143 19.91 -45.80 -4.85
CA ALA A 143 19.10 -47.01 -4.87
C ALA A 143 19.65 -48.01 -5.91
N GLU A 144 19.62 -49.29 -5.55
CA GLU A 144 19.93 -50.36 -6.51
C GLU A 144 18.75 -50.50 -7.49
N VAL A 145 19.05 -50.39 -8.79
CA VAL A 145 18.06 -50.64 -9.84
C VAL A 145 18.03 -52.14 -10.11
N PHE A 146 16.90 -52.76 -9.78
CA PHE A 146 16.68 -54.16 -10.11
C PHE A 146 16.46 -54.31 -11.62
N PRO A 147 17.11 -55.30 -12.25
CA PRO A 147 16.98 -55.52 -13.68
C PRO A 147 15.54 -55.91 -14.03
N THR A 148 14.95 -55.18 -14.97
CA THR A 148 13.56 -55.40 -15.44
C THR A 148 13.44 -56.65 -16.31
N ASP A 149 14.55 -57.17 -16.81
CA ASP A 149 14.65 -58.41 -17.60
C ASP A 149 15.96 -59.16 -17.31
N LEU A 150 15.98 -60.47 -17.57
CA LEU A 150 17.13 -61.37 -17.36
C LEU A 150 18.40 -60.94 -18.11
N ALA A 151 18.26 -60.18 -19.20
CA ALA A 151 19.37 -59.64 -19.98
C ALA A 151 19.85 -58.25 -19.51
N SER A 152 19.07 -57.55 -18.68
CA SER A 152 19.40 -56.21 -18.21
C SER A 152 20.40 -56.25 -17.05
N LYS A 153 21.32 -55.28 -17.01
CA LYS A 153 22.35 -55.20 -15.97
C LYS A 153 21.77 -54.48 -14.75
N ARG A 154 22.17 -54.94 -13.56
CA ARG A 154 21.97 -54.18 -12.31
C ARG A 154 22.59 -52.80 -12.47
N GLY A 155 21.84 -51.79 -12.04
CA GLY A 155 22.26 -50.39 -12.05
C GLY A 155 22.18 -49.79 -10.66
N ALA A 156 22.60 -48.54 -10.56
CA ALA A 156 22.39 -47.70 -9.41
C ALA A 156 21.81 -46.38 -9.92
N ASP A 157 20.75 -45.91 -9.29
CA ASP A 157 20.12 -44.62 -9.59
C ASP A 157 19.88 -43.85 -8.29
N TYR A 158 19.48 -42.58 -8.37
CA TYR A 158 19.22 -41.80 -7.17
C TYR A 158 17.94 -42.27 -6.46
N ALA A 159 17.94 -42.27 -5.13
CA ALA A 159 16.80 -42.73 -4.34
C ALA A 159 15.85 -41.59 -3.98
N LEU A 160 16.37 -40.37 -3.83
CA LEU A 160 15.62 -39.19 -3.41
C LEU A 160 15.96 -37.98 -4.28
N VAL A 161 14.99 -37.09 -4.46
CA VAL A 161 15.20 -35.76 -5.01
C VAL A 161 14.85 -34.77 -3.91
N THR A 162 15.85 -34.00 -3.49
CA THR A 162 15.67 -32.96 -2.49
C THR A 162 15.51 -31.61 -3.20
N GLU A 163 14.37 -30.98 -2.99
CA GLU A 163 14.12 -29.61 -3.41
C GLU A 163 14.91 -28.63 -2.54
N SER A 164 15.61 -27.69 -3.16
CA SER A 164 16.41 -26.71 -2.44
C SER A 164 16.51 -25.39 -3.19
N VAL A 165 17.17 -24.42 -2.57
CA VAL A 165 17.49 -23.12 -3.17
C VAL A 165 19.00 -22.96 -3.29
N GLN A 166 19.43 -22.34 -4.38
CA GLN A 166 20.84 -22.11 -4.68
C GLN A 166 21.07 -20.66 -5.07
N LEU A 167 22.16 -20.09 -4.57
CA LEU A 167 22.62 -18.77 -5.00
C LEU A 167 23.38 -18.88 -6.32
N GLY A 168 23.06 -18.01 -7.27
CA GLY A 168 23.72 -17.88 -8.55
C GLY A 168 24.10 -16.43 -8.84
N LEU A 169 25.12 -16.26 -9.67
CA LEU A 169 25.50 -14.96 -10.23
C LEU A 169 25.17 -14.97 -11.72
N VAL A 170 24.34 -14.01 -12.15
CA VAL A 170 23.97 -13.83 -13.55
C VAL A 170 24.61 -12.55 -14.06
N GLN A 171 25.44 -12.64 -15.09
CA GLN A 171 26.08 -11.46 -15.65
C GLN A 171 25.03 -10.59 -16.36
N LEU A 172 24.98 -9.30 -16.00
CA LEU A 172 24.11 -8.32 -16.67
C LEU A 172 24.76 -7.83 -17.98
N PRO A 173 23.95 -7.45 -18.99
CA PRO A 173 24.46 -6.88 -20.23
C PRO A 173 25.11 -5.51 -20.03
N THR A 174 24.71 -4.79 -18.98
CA THR A 174 25.24 -3.47 -18.64
C THR A 174 26.70 -3.57 -18.20
N GLY A 175 27.55 -2.75 -18.82
CA GLY A 175 28.98 -2.68 -18.52
C GLY A 175 29.27 -1.99 -17.18
N LEU A 176 30.29 -2.46 -16.46
CA LEU A 176 30.77 -1.78 -15.25
C LEU A 176 31.57 -0.52 -15.64
N ALA A 177 31.01 0.67 -15.40
CA ALA A 177 31.68 1.95 -15.66
C ALA A 177 32.93 2.17 -14.78
N GLN A 178 33.87 3.00 -15.23
CA GLN A 178 35.09 3.38 -14.48
C GLN A 178 34.87 4.61 -13.58
N LEU A 179 33.73 4.64 -12.89
CA LEU A 179 33.38 5.71 -11.97
C LEU A 179 33.40 5.18 -10.54
N ASP A 180 33.30 6.09 -9.57
CA ASP A 180 33.11 5.70 -8.17
C ASP A 180 31.81 4.90 -7.99
N SER A 181 31.85 3.95 -7.06
CA SER A 181 30.78 2.99 -6.79
C SER A 181 29.42 3.65 -6.53
N LEU A 182 29.38 4.80 -5.87
CA LEU A 182 28.14 5.53 -5.59
C LEU A 182 27.51 6.08 -6.88
N HIS A 183 28.32 6.67 -7.75
CA HIS A 183 27.86 7.24 -9.02
C HIS A 183 27.40 6.14 -9.99
N VAL A 184 28.10 4.99 -10.02
CA VAL A 184 27.67 3.84 -10.82
C VAL A 184 26.30 3.35 -10.36
N ARG A 185 26.12 3.18 -9.05
CA ARG A 185 24.83 2.73 -8.48
C ARG A 185 23.70 3.71 -8.77
N ALA A 186 23.94 5.01 -8.60
CA ALA A 186 22.96 6.04 -8.92
C ALA A 186 22.55 6.04 -10.40
N GLY A 187 23.50 5.87 -11.32
CA GLY A 187 23.21 5.74 -12.75
C GLY A 187 22.39 4.49 -13.08
N LEU A 188 22.68 3.37 -12.41
CA LEU A 188 21.94 2.11 -12.59
C LEU A 188 20.49 2.20 -12.12
N ILE A 189 20.18 3.00 -11.09
CA ILE A 189 18.78 3.24 -10.67
C ILE A 189 17.95 3.70 -11.87
N ARG A 190 18.42 4.70 -12.63
CA ARG A 190 17.69 5.22 -13.80
C ARG A 190 17.60 4.20 -14.94
N GLU A 191 18.67 3.43 -15.16
CA GLU A 191 18.74 2.45 -16.26
C GLU A 191 17.85 1.22 -16.02
N LEU A 192 17.73 0.79 -14.76
CA LEU A 192 17.04 -0.44 -14.38
C LEU A 192 15.60 -0.22 -13.91
N LEU A 193 15.25 0.98 -13.46
CA LEU A 193 13.89 1.27 -12.99
C LEU A 193 12.86 1.08 -14.11
N GLY A 194 11.97 0.10 -13.94
CA GLY A 194 10.93 -0.23 -14.92
C GLY A 194 11.46 -0.85 -16.22
N ASN A 195 12.72 -1.28 -16.27
CA ASN A 195 13.31 -1.88 -17.44
C ASN A 195 13.13 -3.41 -17.41
N SER A 196 12.08 -3.89 -18.10
CA SER A 196 11.78 -5.32 -18.21
C SER A 196 12.86 -6.13 -18.94
N GLU A 197 13.72 -5.49 -19.75
CA GLU A 197 14.80 -6.21 -20.42
C GLU A 197 15.84 -6.72 -19.42
N ALA A 198 16.14 -5.97 -18.36
CA ALA A 198 17.09 -6.39 -17.33
C ALA A 198 16.58 -7.64 -16.58
N GLU A 199 15.27 -7.70 -16.31
CA GLU A 199 14.61 -8.85 -15.68
C GLU A 199 14.64 -10.09 -16.59
N SER A 200 14.60 -9.91 -17.92
CA SER A 200 14.62 -11.04 -18.87
C SER A 200 15.91 -11.87 -18.85
N PHE A 201 17.01 -11.32 -18.34
CA PHE A 201 18.27 -12.06 -18.17
C PHE A 201 18.25 -12.97 -16.94
N ILE A 202 17.31 -12.75 -16.02
CA ILE A 202 17.17 -13.54 -14.80
C ILE A 202 16.34 -14.79 -15.13
N PRO A 203 16.80 -16.00 -14.76
CA PRO A 203 16.03 -17.22 -14.98
C PRO A 203 14.64 -17.15 -14.33
N GLU A 204 13.60 -17.64 -15.01
CA GLU A 204 12.21 -17.62 -14.51
C GLU A 204 12.03 -18.41 -13.19
N ASP A 205 12.88 -19.39 -12.92
CA ASP A 205 12.91 -20.17 -11.67
C ASP A 205 13.77 -19.51 -10.57
N GLY A 206 14.11 -18.22 -10.72
CA GLY A 206 14.88 -17.46 -9.73
C GLY A 206 14.35 -16.06 -9.49
N ILE A 207 14.87 -15.43 -8.43
CA ILE A 207 14.56 -14.04 -8.06
C ILE A 207 15.84 -13.25 -7.81
N ALA A 208 15.85 -12.00 -8.28
CA ALA A 208 16.94 -11.06 -8.02
C ALA A 208 16.93 -10.60 -6.56
N LEU A 209 18.09 -10.65 -5.91
CA LEU A 209 18.27 -10.13 -4.56
C LEU A 209 19.03 -8.81 -4.54
N GLY A 210 19.80 -8.50 -5.59
CA GLY A 210 20.62 -7.32 -5.70
C GLY A 210 21.65 -7.39 -6.82
N ILE A 211 22.51 -6.38 -6.89
CA ILE A 211 23.61 -6.29 -7.87
C ILE A 211 24.95 -6.31 -7.16
N LEU A 212 25.86 -7.15 -7.66
CA LEU A 212 27.24 -7.25 -7.24
C LEU A 212 28.16 -6.79 -8.38
N ALA A 213 29.01 -5.81 -8.12
CA ALA A 213 30.06 -5.43 -9.05
C ALA A 213 31.32 -6.24 -8.79
N ILE A 214 31.86 -6.87 -9.83
CA ILE A 214 33.12 -7.60 -9.76
C ILE A 214 34.12 -6.97 -10.72
N GLN A 215 35.33 -6.72 -10.23
CA GLN A 215 36.43 -6.22 -11.02
C GLN A 215 37.68 -7.02 -10.69
N ASN A 216 38.39 -7.51 -11.71
CA ASN A 216 39.63 -8.28 -11.54
C ASN A 216 39.48 -9.48 -10.59
N ASP A 217 38.39 -10.24 -10.72
CA ASP A 217 38.09 -11.41 -9.87
C ASP A 217 37.83 -11.09 -8.40
N THR A 218 37.63 -9.81 -8.04
CA THR A 218 37.30 -9.38 -6.67
C THR A 218 35.99 -8.58 -6.64
N PRO A 219 35.04 -8.93 -5.75
CA PRO A 219 33.84 -8.13 -5.57
C PRO A 219 34.17 -6.76 -4.99
N GLN A 220 33.62 -5.70 -5.58
CA GLN A 220 33.94 -4.31 -5.25
C GLN A 220 32.90 -3.70 -4.30
N TRP A 221 31.63 -3.89 -4.63
CA TRP A 221 30.49 -3.38 -3.89
C TRP A 221 29.25 -4.22 -4.20
N LEU A 222 28.30 -4.20 -3.26
CA LEU A 222 27.00 -4.84 -3.36
C LEU A 222 25.92 -3.77 -3.18
N ASP A 223 24.91 -3.78 -4.04
CA ASP A 223 23.67 -3.05 -3.85
C ASP A 223 22.54 -4.05 -3.61
N SER A 224 21.86 -3.94 -2.46
CA SER A 224 20.82 -4.88 -2.03
C SER A 224 19.41 -4.49 -2.46
N GLN A 225 19.24 -3.36 -3.16
CA GLN A 225 17.94 -2.82 -3.58
C GLN A 225 17.76 -2.77 -5.10
N LEU A 226 18.84 -2.66 -5.87
CA LEU A 226 18.78 -2.73 -7.33
C LEU A 226 18.27 -4.11 -7.80
N LEU A 227 17.34 -4.14 -8.77
CA LEU A 227 16.59 -5.32 -9.25
C LEU A 227 15.68 -6.00 -8.22
N ARG A 228 15.77 -5.61 -6.94
CA ARG A 228 14.97 -6.20 -5.86
C ARG A 228 13.59 -5.55 -5.80
N HIS A 229 12.53 -6.35 -5.90
CA HIS A 229 11.16 -5.86 -5.76
C HIS A 229 10.32 -6.76 -4.82
N PRO A 230 9.31 -6.17 -4.14
CA PRO A 230 8.36 -6.94 -3.35
C PRO A 230 7.48 -7.80 -4.25
N LEU A 231 6.85 -8.81 -3.64
CA LEU A 231 5.87 -9.66 -4.31
C LEU A 231 4.71 -8.83 -4.89
N ARG A 232 4.51 -8.93 -6.20
CA ARG A 232 3.41 -8.26 -6.93
C ARG A 232 2.89 -9.14 -8.06
N ALA A 233 1.57 -9.19 -8.22
CA ALA A 233 0.91 -9.84 -9.36
C ALA A 233 0.99 -8.97 -10.62
N GLU A 234 0.70 -7.68 -10.46
CA GLU A 234 0.76 -6.68 -11.52
C GLU A 234 1.41 -5.40 -10.96
N ILE A 235 1.98 -4.58 -11.86
CA ILE A 235 2.57 -3.30 -11.48
C ILE A 235 1.46 -2.26 -11.36
N CYS A 236 1.21 -1.78 -10.15
CA CYS A 236 0.25 -0.72 -9.88
C CYS A 236 0.89 0.68 -9.98
N PRO A 237 0.08 1.75 -10.19
CA PRO A 237 0.57 3.12 -10.05
C PRO A 237 1.18 3.35 -8.66
N GLY A 238 2.39 3.92 -8.59
CA GLY A 238 3.11 4.15 -7.33
C GLY A 238 4.11 3.05 -6.98
N ASP A 239 4.07 1.88 -7.62
CA ASP A 239 5.00 0.79 -7.29
C ASP A 239 6.44 1.09 -7.69
N LEU A 240 6.64 1.66 -8.88
CA LEU A 240 7.96 2.11 -9.33
C LEU A 240 8.48 3.25 -8.44
N GLN A 241 7.61 4.15 -7.99
CA GLN A 241 7.96 5.21 -7.04
C GLN A 241 8.45 4.62 -5.72
N ARG A 242 7.75 3.59 -5.19
CA ARG A 242 8.15 2.89 -3.96
C ARG A 242 9.49 2.17 -4.13
N ASP A 243 9.73 1.58 -5.28
CA ASP A 243 10.99 0.90 -5.57
C ASP A 243 12.15 1.88 -5.66
N LEU A 244 11.94 2.99 -6.38
CA LEU A 244 12.88 4.10 -6.45
C LEU A 244 13.15 4.70 -5.07
N SER A 245 12.12 4.85 -4.23
CA SER A 245 12.26 5.35 -2.87
C SER A 245 13.14 4.44 -2.02
N ARG A 246 12.92 3.11 -2.06
CA ARG A 246 13.79 2.17 -1.33
C ARG A 246 15.24 2.20 -1.82
N GLN A 247 15.45 2.26 -3.13
CA GLN A 247 16.79 2.36 -3.74
C GLN A 247 17.48 3.67 -3.36
N TYR A 248 16.74 4.78 -3.42
CA TYR A 248 17.22 6.10 -3.03
C TYR A 248 17.62 6.17 -1.55
N GLU A 249 16.78 5.67 -0.65
CA GLU A 249 17.09 5.68 0.79
C GLU A 249 18.33 4.83 1.11
N ALA A 250 18.45 3.65 0.51
CA ALA A 250 19.64 2.81 0.67
C ALA A 250 20.91 3.49 0.14
N LEU A 251 20.82 4.12 -1.04
CA LEU A 251 21.93 4.87 -1.61
C LEU A 251 22.29 6.10 -0.75
N MET A 252 21.31 6.80 -0.20
CA MET A 252 21.52 7.97 0.65
C MET A 252 22.29 7.60 1.93
N VAL A 253 21.92 6.49 2.57
CA VAL A 253 22.66 5.96 3.74
C VAL A 253 24.13 5.72 3.38
N ASP A 254 24.40 5.10 2.22
CA ASP A 254 25.76 4.83 1.76
C ASP A 254 26.54 6.11 1.41
N ILE A 255 25.88 7.12 0.83
CA ILE A 255 26.49 8.43 0.56
C ILE A 255 26.91 9.10 1.87
N LEU A 256 26.01 9.17 2.85
CA LEU A 256 26.30 9.80 4.15
C LEU A 256 27.41 9.06 4.90
N ALA A 257 27.42 7.72 4.85
CA ALA A 257 28.50 6.91 5.42
C ALA A 257 29.85 7.15 4.72
N ALA A 258 29.87 7.23 3.38
CA ALA A 258 31.10 7.50 2.63
C ALA A 258 31.65 8.91 2.90
N ARG A 259 30.77 9.90 3.03
CA ARG A 259 31.15 11.29 3.33
C ARG A 259 31.70 11.45 4.75
N SER A 260 31.04 10.84 5.73
CA SER A 260 31.51 10.87 7.12
C SER A 260 32.87 10.17 7.28
N ALA A 261 33.07 9.02 6.61
CA ALA A 261 34.37 8.34 6.55
C ALA A 261 35.46 9.21 5.88
N GLY A 262 35.08 10.03 4.91
CA GLY A 262 35.95 11.01 4.24
C GLY A 262 36.13 12.32 5.00
N SER A 263 35.54 12.49 6.19
CA SER A 263 35.51 13.78 6.94
C SER A 263 34.93 14.95 6.13
N LEU A 264 34.00 14.66 5.21
CA LEU A 264 33.26 15.67 4.45
C LEU A 264 31.97 16.04 5.17
N ASN A 265 31.52 17.29 5.02
CA ASN A 265 30.24 17.75 5.57
C ASN A 265 29.04 17.18 4.77
N ASN A 266 27.84 17.20 5.32
CA ASN A 266 26.63 16.71 4.63
C ASN A 266 25.91 17.82 3.84
N ASN A 267 26.61 18.91 3.51
CA ASN A 267 26.11 20.01 2.70
C ASN A 267 26.52 19.81 1.22
N PHE A 268 25.68 19.13 0.44
CA PHE A 268 25.93 18.79 -0.97
C PHE A 268 24.66 18.89 -1.82
N ALA A 269 24.82 18.96 -3.15
CA ALA A 269 23.68 18.99 -4.06
C ALA A 269 23.28 17.57 -4.48
N ALA A 270 21.98 17.27 -4.56
CA ALA A 270 21.46 15.96 -4.95
C ALA A 270 21.99 15.51 -6.33
N ARG A 271 22.08 16.45 -7.28
CA ARG A 271 22.62 16.23 -8.63
C ARG A 271 24.07 15.76 -8.67
N ASP A 272 24.82 15.93 -7.57
CA ASP A 272 26.22 15.47 -7.51
C ASP A 272 26.26 13.94 -7.46
N TYR A 273 25.17 13.29 -7.04
CA TYR A 273 25.09 11.82 -6.92
C TYR A 273 23.96 11.21 -7.75
N VAL A 274 22.77 11.82 -7.76
CA VAL A 274 21.54 11.21 -8.27
C VAL A 274 20.88 12.13 -9.30
N ASP A 275 20.49 11.56 -10.44
CA ASP A 275 19.74 12.27 -11.49
C ASP A 275 18.22 12.14 -11.34
N LEU A 276 17.75 11.01 -10.81
CA LEU A 276 16.33 10.68 -10.67
C LEU A 276 15.98 10.43 -9.20
N MET A 277 15.06 11.23 -8.67
CA MET A 277 14.64 11.15 -7.28
C MET A 277 13.18 10.69 -7.15
N PRO A 278 12.84 9.96 -6.08
CA PRO A 278 11.44 9.65 -5.77
C PRO A 278 10.66 10.94 -5.44
N PRO A 279 9.32 10.91 -5.48
CA PRO A 279 8.51 12.06 -5.08
C PRO A 279 8.69 12.42 -3.61
N ALA A 280 8.97 11.44 -2.75
CA ALA A 280 9.27 11.65 -1.35
C ALA A 280 10.49 10.85 -0.92
N GLY A 281 11.34 11.45 -0.09
CA GLY A 281 12.55 10.81 0.42
C GLY A 281 13.25 11.62 1.51
N SER A 282 14.36 11.10 2.01
CA SER A 282 15.23 11.76 2.99
C SER A 282 16.24 12.72 2.34
N LEU A 283 16.66 13.73 3.07
CA LEU A 283 17.76 14.62 2.70
C LEU A 283 18.56 15.03 3.96
N PRO A 284 19.85 15.38 3.84
CA PRO A 284 20.68 15.76 4.99
C PRO A 284 20.30 17.12 5.58
N LYS A 285 20.22 17.22 6.91
CA LYS A 285 19.92 18.48 7.63
C LYS A 285 20.89 19.61 7.25
N ASP A 286 22.19 19.31 7.13
CA ASP A 286 23.26 20.28 6.81
C ASP A 286 23.11 20.96 5.44
N SER A 287 22.29 20.40 4.54
CA SER A 287 22.05 21.00 3.22
C SER A 287 20.96 22.08 3.25
N VAL A 288 20.33 22.33 4.40
CA VAL A 288 19.26 23.31 4.57
C VAL A 288 19.57 24.22 5.75
N ASP A 289 19.44 25.52 5.54
CA ASP A 289 19.52 26.55 6.57
C ASP A 289 18.23 27.39 6.51
N PRO A 290 17.24 27.10 7.37
CA PRO A 290 15.98 27.83 7.37
C PRO A 290 16.12 29.26 7.89
N VAL A 291 17.13 29.54 8.72
CA VAL A 291 17.30 30.86 9.36
C VAL A 291 17.76 31.88 8.31
N ASN A 292 18.75 31.49 7.49
CA ASN A 292 19.21 32.31 6.38
C ASN A 292 18.38 32.12 5.10
N GLY A 293 17.43 31.18 5.11
CA GLY A 293 16.59 30.84 3.97
C GLY A 293 17.41 30.30 2.80
N TYR A 294 18.34 29.38 3.06
CA TYR A 294 19.26 28.81 2.07
C TYR A 294 19.10 27.29 1.99
N GLN A 295 19.21 26.72 0.79
CA GLN A 295 19.25 25.27 0.61
C GLN A 295 20.19 24.89 -0.54
N ARG A 296 21.07 23.91 -0.35
CA ARG A 296 22.00 23.46 -1.40
C ARG A 296 21.53 22.19 -2.13
N PHE A 297 20.61 21.45 -1.53
CA PHE A 297 20.30 20.09 -1.96
C PHE A 297 19.65 20.02 -3.33
N PHE A 298 18.61 20.81 -3.58
CA PHE A 298 17.95 20.90 -4.87
C PHE A 298 18.57 22.03 -5.72
N PRO A 299 18.54 21.93 -7.05
CA PRO A 299 18.98 23.01 -7.94
C PRO A 299 18.20 24.32 -7.74
N ASP A 300 18.85 25.45 -8.02
CA ASP A 300 18.31 26.80 -7.79
C ASP A 300 16.99 27.12 -8.52
N TYR A 301 16.69 26.40 -9.61
CA TYR A 301 15.46 26.59 -10.39
C TYR A 301 14.25 25.87 -9.78
N PHE A 302 14.45 24.99 -8.79
CA PHE A 302 13.35 24.37 -8.07
C PHE A 302 12.75 25.34 -7.06
N ASP A 303 11.43 25.32 -7.00
CA ASP A 303 10.68 25.91 -5.91
C ASP A 303 10.79 24.95 -4.70
N VAL A 304 11.58 25.30 -3.65
CA VAL A 304 11.84 24.47 -2.42
C VAL A 304 11.43 25.12 -1.08
N HIS A 305 10.52 24.44 -0.35
CA HIS A 305 9.65 24.98 0.74
C HIS A 305 10.12 24.35 2.02
N ILE A 306 9.91 25.00 3.15
CA ILE A 306 10.10 24.35 4.44
C ILE A 306 8.88 24.57 5.32
N ALA A 307 8.44 23.51 6.00
CA ALA A 307 7.31 23.53 6.91
C ALA A 307 7.54 22.55 8.09
N PRO A 308 7.18 22.93 9.33
CA PRO A 308 7.09 21.98 10.43
C PRO A 308 5.88 21.06 10.21
N ILE A 309 5.98 19.81 10.64
CA ILE A 309 4.89 18.83 10.59
C ILE A 309 4.85 17.97 11.84
N ARG A 310 3.67 17.45 12.20
CA ARG A 310 3.56 16.43 13.24
C ARG A 310 4.13 15.11 12.75
N GLU A 311 4.92 14.45 13.58
CA GLU A 311 5.50 13.15 13.26
C GLU A 311 4.44 12.10 12.87
N ALA A 312 3.26 12.15 13.51
CA ALA A 312 2.12 11.25 13.21
C ALA A 312 1.54 11.43 11.79
N GLU A 313 1.70 12.61 11.18
CA GLU A 313 1.16 12.94 9.86
C GLU A 313 2.16 12.60 8.73
N LEU A 314 3.44 12.39 9.08
CA LEU A 314 4.52 12.19 8.11
C LEU A 314 4.28 11.00 7.18
N ALA A 315 3.81 9.87 7.72
CA ALA A 315 3.56 8.66 6.94
C ALA A 315 2.45 8.87 5.89
N LEU A 316 1.41 9.60 6.26
CA LEU A 316 0.29 9.92 5.38
C LEU A 316 0.74 10.83 4.23
N ILE A 317 1.45 11.92 4.53
CA ILE A 317 1.90 12.87 3.50
C ILE A 317 2.91 12.21 2.56
N LYS A 318 3.81 11.37 3.08
CA LYS A 318 4.70 10.56 2.23
C LYS A 318 3.87 9.69 1.29
N ALA A 319 2.86 8.98 1.78
CA ALA A 319 2.02 8.11 0.95
C ALA A 319 1.28 8.89 -0.15
N GLU A 320 0.74 10.08 0.15
CA GLU A 320 0.08 10.95 -0.83
C GLU A 320 1.05 11.43 -1.92
N SER A 321 2.24 11.87 -1.53
CA SER A 321 3.26 12.35 -2.46
C SER A 321 3.75 11.25 -3.39
N MET A 322 3.79 10.00 -2.94
CA MET A 322 4.25 8.84 -3.72
C MET A 322 3.33 8.49 -4.91
N ALA A 323 2.12 9.07 -4.98
CA ALA A 323 1.26 8.97 -6.16
C ALA A 323 1.71 9.90 -7.30
N LEU A 324 2.61 10.86 -7.03
CA LEU A 324 3.10 11.82 -8.01
C LEU A 324 4.23 11.25 -8.87
N PRO A 325 4.58 11.90 -10.00
CA PRO A 325 5.73 11.52 -10.80
C PRO A 325 7.06 11.72 -10.07
N ASN A 326 8.06 10.91 -10.42
CA ASN A 326 9.44 11.06 -9.96
C ASN A 326 10.03 12.42 -10.37
N ILE A 327 10.97 12.94 -9.60
CA ILE A 327 11.64 14.21 -9.86
C ILE A 327 12.91 13.94 -10.69
N ASP A 328 12.98 14.47 -11.91
CA ASP A 328 14.14 14.33 -12.79
C ASP A 328 15.00 15.61 -12.76
N LEU A 329 16.14 15.55 -12.06
CA LEU A 329 17.05 16.68 -11.92
C LEU A 329 17.84 16.99 -13.20
N ALA A 330 17.94 16.03 -14.12
CA ALA A 330 18.68 16.19 -15.36
C ALA A 330 17.88 16.92 -16.44
N ARG A 331 16.54 16.80 -16.41
CA ARG A 331 15.64 17.41 -17.41
C ARG A 331 15.15 18.82 -17.05
N GLY A 332 15.46 19.30 -15.84
CA GLY A 332 14.96 20.58 -15.36
C GLY A 332 13.45 20.56 -15.12
N ASP A 333 12.96 19.55 -14.39
CA ASP A 333 11.54 19.45 -14.04
C ASP A 333 11.11 20.60 -13.10
N ASP A 334 9.95 21.20 -13.36
CA ASP A 334 9.38 22.28 -12.54
C ASP A 334 8.53 21.68 -11.40
N ALA A 335 9.15 20.86 -10.54
CA ALA A 335 8.45 20.26 -9.41
C ALA A 335 8.46 21.21 -8.19
N ASP A 336 7.30 21.38 -7.54
CA ASP A 336 7.23 22.08 -6.25
C ASP A 336 7.55 21.09 -5.12
N VAL A 337 8.55 21.42 -4.29
CA VAL A 337 9.06 20.52 -3.24
C VAL A 337 8.92 21.16 -1.86
N VAL A 338 8.36 20.43 -0.90
CA VAL A 338 8.33 20.84 0.51
C VAL A 338 9.25 19.96 1.34
N ILE A 339 10.15 20.59 2.08
CA ILE A 339 10.96 20.01 3.14
C ILE A 339 10.14 20.05 4.42
N LEU A 340 9.92 18.88 4.99
CA LEU A 340 9.17 18.65 6.20
C LEU A 340 10.14 18.47 7.36
N VAL A 341 9.90 19.22 8.43
CA VAL A 341 10.61 19.09 9.71
C VAL A 341 9.66 18.37 10.68
N PRO A 342 9.83 17.05 10.91
CA PRO A 342 8.96 16.33 11.81
C PRO A 342 9.23 16.72 13.26
N LEU A 343 8.16 17.09 13.97
CA LEU A 343 8.18 17.52 15.36
C LEU A 343 7.15 16.72 16.17
N SER A 344 7.40 16.59 17.48
CA SER A 344 6.41 16.03 18.40
C SER A 344 5.19 16.94 18.53
N ASN A 345 4.04 16.38 18.91
CA ASN A 345 2.78 17.13 18.99
C ASN A 345 2.85 18.38 19.89
N GLN A 346 3.56 18.28 21.02
CA GLN A 346 3.71 19.39 21.97
C GLN A 346 4.56 20.53 21.37
N VAL A 347 5.67 20.18 20.75
CA VAL A 347 6.61 21.11 20.14
C VAL A 347 5.98 21.78 18.92
N TYR A 348 5.32 20.99 18.07
CA TYR A 348 4.56 21.49 16.93
C TYR A 348 3.49 22.49 17.36
N GLY A 349 2.67 22.17 18.38
CA GLY A 349 1.61 23.08 18.83
C GLY A 349 2.12 24.41 19.38
N HIS A 350 3.32 24.42 19.97
CA HIS A 350 3.96 25.65 20.44
C HIS A 350 4.44 26.54 19.29
N PHE A 351 5.20 25.95 18.36
CA PHE A 351 5.82 26.71 17.27
C PHE A 351 4.88 27.02 16.10
N ALA A 352 3.90 26.16 15.81
CA ALA A 352 2.92 26.41 14.75
C ALA A 352 2.17 27.73 14.99
N ARG A 353 1.73 27.98 16.23
CA ARG A 353 1.08 29.25 16.62
C ARG A 353 1.97 30.48 16.49
N GLN A 354 3.29 30.33 16.61
CA GLN A 354 4.24 31.43 16.48
C GLN A 354 4.58 31.73 15.02
N LEU A 355 4.43 30.73 14.14
CA LEU A 355 4.62 30.87 12.70
C LEU A 355 3.32 31.27 11.97
N GLU A 356 2.17 31.17 12.64
CA GLU A 356 0.88 31.66 12.14
C GLU A 356 0.86 33.19 12.10
N ARG A 357 0.52 33.76 10.94
CA ARG A 357 0.33 35.21 10.80
C ARG A 357 -1.13 35.57 11.06
N ASP A 358 -1.32 36.56 11.92
CA ASP A 358 -2.63 37.15 12.17
C ASP A 358 -3.21 37.78 10.90
N TYR A 359 -4.53 37.73 10.78
CA TYR A 359 -5.27 38.40 9.70
C TYR A 359 -4.97 39.90 9.69
N ASN A 360 -4.61 40.45 8.52
CA ASN A 360 -4.43 41.90 8.36
C ASN A 360 -5.65 42.52 7.67
N PRO A 361 -6.52 43.24 8.41
CA PRO A 361 -7.74 43.83 7.84
C PRO A 361 -7.47 44.97 6.85
N THR A 362 -6.26 45.51 6.82
CA THR A 362 -5.86 46.62 5.94
C THR A 362 -5.42 46.16 4.56
N THR A 363 -4.74 45.01 4.46
CA THR A 363 -4.34 44.41 3.17
C THR A 363 -5.38 43.44 2.62
N ARG A 364 -6.35 43.01 3.46
CA ARG A 364 -7.35 41.97 3.16
C ARG A 364 -6.74 40.60 2.86
N ASP A 365 -5.49 40.38 3.28
CA ASP A 365 -4.85 39.08 3.21
C ASP A 365 -5.40 38.21 4.35
N LEU A 366 -5.88 37.01 4.02
CA LEU A 366 -6.50 36.07 4.97
C LEU A 366 -5.51 35.65 6.08
N PRO A 367 -5.99 35.28 7.29
CA PRO A 367 -5.14 34.63 8.29
C PRO A 367 -4.71 33.29 7.69
N GLN A 368 -3.46 33.19 7.31
CA GLN A 368 -2.89 32.00 6.73
C GLN A 368 -2.00 31.36 7.80
N LEU A 369 -2.30 30.10 8.15
CA LEU A 369 -1.24 29.17 8.49
C LEU A 369 -0.36 29.14 7.25
N ASP A 370 0.67 29.98 7.20
CA ASP A 370 1.52 30.06 6.04
C ASP A 370 2.41 28.82 6.01
N LEU A 371 1.80 27.69 5.65
CA LEU A 371 2.44 26.43 5.27
C LEU A 371 3.34 26.64 4.02
N LEU A 372 3.51 27.89 3.55
CA LEU A 372 4.21 28.30 2.34
C LEU A 372 5.26 29.37 2.64
N ARG A 373 6.42 28.89 3.07
CA ARG A 373 7.75 29.37 2.62
C ARG A 373 8.19 30.78 3.05
N LEU A 374 9.21 30.73 3.91
CA LEU A 374 10.54 31.16 3.46
C LEU A 374 10.92 30.39 2.20
N LYS A 375 10.65 30.96 1.01
CA LYS A 375 11.26 30.43 -0.22
C LYS A 375 12.75 30.37 0.06
N LEU A 376 13.37 29.21 -0.12
CA LEU A 376 14.80 29.06 0.16
C LEU A 376 15.66 29.81 -0.88
N TYR A 377 15.01 30.59 -1.77
CA TYR A 377 15.59 31.62 -2.65
C TYR A 377 14.56 32.70 -3.07
N PRO A 378 14.37 33.76 -2.28
CA PRO A 378 14.20 35.08 -2.87
C PRO A 378 15.24 36.00 -2.24
N THR A 379 15.96 36.72 -3.09
CA THR A 379 16.61 37.98 -2.72
C THR A 379 15.58 38.83 -1.99
N ARG A 380 15.66 38.88 -0.66
CA ARG A 380 14.73 39.64 0.16
C ARG A 380 14.84 41.11 -0.23
N PRO A 381 13.74 41.85 -0.40
CA PRO A 381 13.83 43.31 -0.41
C PRO A 381 14.45 43.75 0.92
N VAL A 382 15.48 44.60 0.84
CA VAL A 382 16.39 45.02 1.94
C VAL A 382 15.67 45.65 3.16
N HIS A 383 14.35 45.80 3.11
CA HIS A 383 13.55 46.56 4.07
C HIS A 383 12.50 45.73 4.84
N GLN A 384 12.42 44.41 4.65
CA GLN A 384 11.50 43.55 5.42
C GLN A 384 12.26 42.80 6.51
N ILE A 385 11.93 43.09 7.77
CA ILE A 385 12.47 42.37 8.94
C ILE A 385 11.86 40.98 8.97
N ASP A 386 12.70 39.95 9.07
CA ASP A 386 12.27 38.57 9.23
C ASP A 386 11.94 38.30 10.69
N THR A 387 10.64 38.22 11.00
CA THR A 387 10.13 37.93 12.34
C THR A 387 10.25 36.47 12.72
N ASP A 388 10.50 35.59 11.75
CA ASP A 388 10.32 34.14 11.90
C ASP A 388 11.67 33.42 12.09
N ALA A 389 12.78 34.12 11.81
CA ALA A 389 14.15 33.59 11.95
C ALA A 389 14.47 33.04 13.34
N THR A 390 14.03 33.72 14.41
CA THR A 390 14.25 33.26 15.80
C THR A 390 13.45 32.01 16.14
N VAL A 391 12.22 31.91 15.63
CA VAL A 391 11.35 30.75 15.79
C VAL A 391 11.92 29.55 15.04
N TRP A 392 12.38 29.76 13.80
CA TRP A 392 13.04 28.72 13.01
C TRP A 392 14.35 28.24 13.63
N GLN A 393 15.13 29.13 14.23
CA GLN A 393 16.34 28.73 14.97
C GLN A 393 15.97 27.82 16.15
N ALA A 394 14.93 28.17 16.93
CA ALA A 394 14.47 27.34 18.04
C ALA A 394 13.95 25.96 17.58
N ILE A 395 13.22 25.90 16.46
CA ILE A 395 12.79 24.63 15.85
C ILE A 395 14.00 23.79 15.42
N TRP A 396 15.01 24.42 14.80
CA TRP A 396 16.19 23.72 14.28
C TRP A 396 17.10 23.16 15.36
N ASP A 397 17.23 23.90 16.48
CA ASP A 397 17.98 23.48 17.66
C ASP A 397 17.28 22.32 18.39
N GLN A 398 15.95 22.29 18.37
CA GLN A 398 15.16 21.22 18.99
C GLN A 398 15.06 19.96 18.12
N PHE A 399 15.29 20.07 16.82
CA PHE A 399 15.28 18.93 15.92
C PHE A 399 16.58 18.11 16.04
N GLU A 400 16.53 16.98 16.74
CA GLU A 400 17.67 16.08 16.99
C GLU A 400 18.03 15.19 15.78
N GLY A 401 17.19 15.13 14.74
CA GLY A 401 17.43 14.28 13.58
C GLY A 401 18.55 14.80 12.66
N GLU A 402 19.33 13.88 12.08
CA GLU A 402 20.35 14.21 11.07
C GLU A 402 19.78 14.31 9.64
N THR A 403 18.60 13.74 9.43
CA THR A 403 17.92 13.72 8.12
C THR A 403 16.53 14.35 8.21
N LEU A 404 16.21 15.15 7.19
CA LEU A 404 14.90 15.75 6.96
C LEU A 404 14.17 14.95 5.88
N VAL A 405 12.88 15.19 5.73
CA VAL A 405 12.08 14.57 4.67
C VAL A 405 11.69 15.63 3.66
N TYR A 406 11.80 15.34 2.37
CA TYR A 406 11.15 16.14 1.33
C TYR A 406 9.96 15.39 0.74
N VAL A 407 8.99 16.15 0.24
CA VAL A 407 7.83 15.65 -0.50
C VAL A 407 7.57 16.55 -1.70
N ARG A 408 7.29 15.94 -2.85
CA ARG A 408 6.76 16.61 -4.04
C ARG A 408 5.32 17.01 -3.74
N ARG A 409 4.95 18.20 -4.15
CA ARG A 409 3.56 18.65 -4.18
C ARG A 409 3.00 18.54 -5.58
N PRO A 410 1.68 18.30 -5.71
CA PRO A 410 1.03 18.53 -6.98
C PRO A 410 1.27 19.99 -7.37
N VAL A 411 1.79 20.19 -8.58
CA VAL A 411 1.89 21.53 -9.18
C VAL A 411 0.49 22.12 -9.09
N ARG A 412 0.35 23.33 -8.54
CA ARG A 412 -0.96 23.97 -8.42
C ARG A 412 -1.54 24.15 -9.82
N ALA A 413 -2.36 23.20 -10.23
CA ALA A 413 -3.34 23.43 -11.27
C ALA A 413 -4.25 24.52 -10.70
N ALA A 414 -4.19 25.71 -11.26
CA ALA A 414 -5.34 26.60 -11.27
C ALA A 414 -6.53 25.99 -12.05
N GLU A 415 -6.59 24.66 -12.20
CA GLU A 415 -7.38 23.91 -13.20
C GLU A 415 -7.99 22.59 -12.66
N THR A 416 -8.03 22.36 -11.34
CA THR A 416 -9.05 21.46 -10.75
C THR A 416 -10.16 22.30 -10.12
N SER A 417 -10.83 23.11 -10.95
CA SER A 417 -12.22 23.62 -10.79
C SER A 417 -12.82 23.74 -9.38
N VAL A 418 -12.07 24.23 -8.39
CA VAL A 418 -12.55 24.77 -7.11
C VAL A 418 -11.55 25.86 -6.67
N SER A 419 -11.32 26.82 -7.56
CA SER A 419 -10.91 28.16 -7.14
C SER A 419 -12.17 29.02 -7.20
N GLY A 420 -12.81 29.25 -6.05
CA GLY A 420 -13.88 30.23 -5.96
C GLY A 420 -15.11 29.78 -5.18
N ILE A 421 -14.97 29.58 -3.87
CA ILE A 421 -15.96 30.12 -2.93
C ILE A 421 -15.18 30.89 -1.88
N ILE A 422 -14.90 32.16 -2.21
CA ILE A 422 -14.42 33.16 -1.26
C ILE A 422 -15.68 33.77 -0.66
N LEU A 423 -16.09 33.27 0.52
CA LEU A 423 -17.06 34.01 1.33
C LEU A 423 -16.32 35.21 1.89
N ALA A 424 -16.65 36.38 1.35
CA ALA A 424 -16.20 37.67 1.84
C ALA A 424 -16.61 37.83 3.31
N LEU A 425 -15.65 37.62 4.22
CA LEU A 425 -15.75 38.15 5.58
C LEU A 425 -15.70 39.68 5.48
N GLY A 426 -16.86 40.33 5.59
CA GLY A 426 -16.96 41.78 5.78
C GLY A 426 -17.91 42.53 4.85
N ILE A 427 -19.14 42.04 4.64
CA ILE A 427 -20.23 42.91 4.16
C ILE A 427 -21.33 42.89 5.23
N GLU A 428 -21.54 44.03 5.90
CA GLU A 428 -22.73 44.24 6.71
C GLU A 428 -23.96 44.28 5.77
N PRO A 429 -24.97 43.43 5.98
CA PRO A 429 -26.18 43.48 5.17
C PRO A 429 -26.93 44.81 5.40
N PRO A 430 -27.56 45.38 4.35
CA PRO A 430 -28.32 46.62 4.50
C PRO A 430 -29.50 46.41 5.47
N PRO A 431 -29.85 47.42 6.27
CA PRO A 431 -30.89 47.28 7.27
C PRO A 431 -32.24 46.95 6.63
N PRO A 432 -33.05 46.07 7.24
CA PRO A 432 -34.34 45.69 6.70
C PRO A 432 -35.31 46.88 6.64
N PRO A 433 -36.26 46.91 5.69
CA PRO A 433 -37.23 47.99 5.57
C PRO A 433 -38.19 48.00 6.77
N PRO A 434 -38.71 49.18 7.16
CA PRO A 434 -39.52 49.32 8.37
C PRO A 434 -40.84 48.55 8.25
N SER A 435 -41.16 47.76 9.27
CA SER A 435 -42.45 47.09 9.41
C SER A 435 -43.49 48.06 9.99
N ASP A 436 -44.53 48.36 9.21
CA ASP A 436 -45.74 49.05 9.65
C ASP A 436 -46.55 48.19 10.64
N GLY A 437 -46.91 48.79 11.79
CA GLY A 437 -48.09 48.53 12.65
C GLY A 437 -48.29 47.12 13.22
N GLY A 438 -48.56 46.90 14.51
CA GLY A 438 -48.92 47.80 15.59
C GLY A 438 -49.25 47.02 16.88
N ASP A 439 -49.48 47.79 17.93
CA ASP A 439 -50.15 47.48 19.20
C ASP A 439 -49.45 46.59 20.25
N THR A 440 -48.81 47.29 21.19
CA THR A 440 -48.65 47.01 22.63
C THR A 440 -50.02 46.84 23.34
N PRO A 441 -50.16 46.32 24.59
CA PRO A 441 -49.43 46.79 25.79
C PRO A 441 -49.31 45.76 26.96
N PRO A 442 -49.08 46.14 28.25
CA PRO A 442 -47.78 46.05 28.93
C PRO A 442 -47.83 45.28 30.30
N ASP A 443 -46.69 44.92 30.88
CA ASP A 443 -46.44 44.68 32.32
C ASP A 443 -45.15 43.85 32.48
N ASP A 444 -44.35 43.89 33.54
CA ASP A 444 -44.04 44.88 34.58
C ASP A 444 -42.75 44.34 35.25
N GLY A 445 -41.94 45.20 35.86
CA GLY A 445 -40.59 44.83 36.32
C GLY A 445 -40.51 43.83 37.49
N GLY A 446 -39.37 43.15 37.62
CA GLY A 446 -38.98 42.45 38.86
C GLY A 446 -37.82 41.47 38.70
N GLY A 447 -36.69 41.75 39.34
CA GLY A 447 -35.49 40.88 39.36
C GLY A 447 -35.62 39.68 40.31
N GLY A 448 -34.75 38.69 40.11
CA GLY A 448 -34.60 37.52 41.00
C GLY A 448 -33.61 36.49 40.47
N ASP A 449 -32.71 36.05 41.35
CA ASP A 449 -31.53 35.23 41.11
C ASP A 449 -31.75 33.76 40.69
N THR A 450 -30.75 33.24 39.95
CA THR A 450 -30.19 31.86 39.92
C THR A 450 -30.87 30.73 39.10
N PRO A 451 -30.09 29.73 38.63
CA PRO A 451 -29.87 29.40 37.21
C PRO A 451 -30.69 28.18 36.75
N PRO A 452 -30.90 28.01 35.42
CA PRO A 452 -30.46 26.74 34.80
C PRO A 452 -30.17 26.81 33.29
N GLY A 453 -29.45 25.80 32.79
CA GLY A 453 -29.78 25.16 31.51
C GLY A 453 -29.43 25.90 30.22
N ASP A 454 -28.29 25.53 29.66
CA ASP A 454 -28.15 25.07 28.27
C ASP A 454 -29.38 25.27 27.37
N THR A 455 -29.34 26.26 26.47
CA THR A 455 -30.07 26.26 25.20
C THR A 455 -29.42 27.27 24.26
N GLY A 456 -29.25 26.86 23.00
CA GLY A 456 -28.35 27.47 22.05
C GLY A 456 -28.94 28.61 21.21
N GLY A 457 -28.06 29.09 20.33
CA GLY A 457 -28.35 29.92 19.16
C GLY A 457 -28.05 31.40 19.39
N THR A 458 -27.29 32.11 18.55
CA THR A 458 -26.65 31.83 17.26
C THR A 458 -25.79 33.07 17.00
N GLY A 459 -24.50 32.88 16.73
CA GLY A 459 -23.58 33.95 16.38
C GLY A 459 -22.44 33.33 15.56
N ASP A 460 -22.38 33.73 14.29
CA ASP A 460 -21.50 33.22 13.24
C ASP A 460 -20.07 32.92 13.70
N GLY A 461 -19.77 31.63 13.74
CA GLY A 461 -18.45 31.03 13.78
C GLY A 461 -18.48 29.84 12.83
N VAL A 462 -17.43 29.71 12.03
CA VAL A 462 -17.16 28.60 11.10
C VAL A 462 -17.78 27.29 11.59
N ILE A 463 -18.82 26.82 10.91
CA ILE A 463 -19.40 25.50 11.18
C ILE A 463 -18.37 24.49 10.68
N ILE A 464 -17.57 23.96 11.60
CA ILE A 464 -17.00 22.63 11.43
C ILE A 464 -18.23 21.75 11.19
N GLU A 465 -18.44 21.27 9.96
CA GLU A 465 -19.52 20.32 9.69
C GLU A 465 -19.35 19.17 10.69
N ASP A 466 -20.38 18.96 11.52
CA ASP A 466 -20.36 17.93 12.55
C ASP A 466 -20.05 16.57 11.89
N GLU A 467 -19.21 15.74 12.51
CA GLU A 467 -18.79 14.45 11.95
C GLU A 467 -20.01 13.59 11.58
N ASP A 468 -21.06 13.68 12.39
CA ASP A 468 -22.35 13.03 12.19
C ASP A 468 -23.07 13.54 10.93
N THR A 469 -23.01 14.85 10.62
CA THR A 469 -23.58 15.42 9.38
C THR A 469 -22.81 15.02 8.13
N VAL A 470 -21.48 14.90 8.22
CA VAL A 470 -20.66 14.39 7.13
C VAL A 470 -20.97 12.90 6.89
N PHE A 471 -21.07 12.10 7.95
CA PHE A 471 -21.42 10.68 7.86
C PHE A 471 -22.79 10.45 7.21
N LEU A 472 -23.83 11.17 7.64
CA LEU A 472 -25.20 11.03 7.11
C LEU A 472 -25.34 11.42 5.62
N ARG A 473 -24.42 12.25 5.11
CA ARG A 473 -24.33 12.59 3.68
C ARG A 473 -23.92 11.39 2.84
N PHE A 474 -23.04 10.53 3.37
CA PHE A 474 -22.55 9.34 2.68
C PHE A 474 -23.39 8.10 2.97
N LEU A 475 -24.00 8.00 4.15
CA LEU A 475 -24.72 6.82 4.58
C LEU A 475 -26.00 7.22 5.33
N ASN A 476 -27.15 6.92 4.74
CA ASN A 476 -28.47 7.21 5.30
C ASN A 476 -29.47 6.10 4.92
N PHE A 477 -30.62 6.05 5.60
CA PHE A 477 -31.62 5.00 5.35
C PHE A 477 -32.14 4.97 3.91
N LYS A 478 -32.15 6.10 3.20
CA LYS A 478 -32.55 6.15 1.79
C LYS A 478 -31.56 5.40 0.89
N LEU A 479 -30.26 5.57 1.12
CA LEU A 479 -29.21 4.81 0.44
C LEU A 479 -29.23 3.33 0.86
N LEU A 480 -29.40 3.03 2.14
CA LEU A 480 -29.47 1.64 2.62
C LEU A 480 -30.65 0.88 2.01
N ALA A 481 -31.81 1.52 1.89
CA ALA A 481 -32.99 0.94 1.23
C ALA A 481 -32.82 0.80 -0.29
N GLN A 482 -31.96 1.59 -0.94
CA GLN A 482 -31.61 1.38 -2.35
C GLN A 482 -30.70 0.15 -2.53
N VAL A 483 -29.75 -0.05 -1.62
CA VAL A 483 -28.81 -1.18 -1.68
C VAL A 483 -29.49 -2.50 -1.28
N ARG A 484 -30.43 -2.47 -0.33
CA ARG A 484 -31.18 -3.64 0.14
C ARG A 484 -32.69 -3.32 0.20
N PRO A 485 -33.41 -3.40 -0.93
CA PRO A 485 -34.80 -2.97 -1.00
C PRO A 485 -35.72 -3.83 -0.13
N PRO A 486 -36.67 -3.21 0.60
CA PRO A 486 -37.70 -3.96 1.32
C PRO A 486 -38.59 -4.74 0.36
N THR A 487 -38.88 -6.00 0.70
CA THR A 487 -39.63 -6.92 -0.18
C THR A 487 -41.13 -6.93 0.13
N THR A 488 -41.55 -6.37 1.25
CA THR A 488 -42.94 -6.33 1.74
C THR A 488 -43.43 -4.89 1.92
N ASN A 489 -44.75 -4.69 1.83
CA ASN A 489 -45.34 -3.36 2.06
C ASN A 489 -45.08 -2.86 3.49
N ASP A 490 -45.13 -3.77 4.47
CA ASP A 490 -44.79 -3.47 5.86
C ASP A 490 -43.30 -3.09 6.03
N GLY A 491 -42.42 -3.66 5.20
CA GLY A 491 -41.01 -3.27 5.13
C GLY A 491 -40.82 -1.85 4.59
N ASN A 492 -41.57 -1.44 3.57
CA ASN A 492 -41.56 -0.06 3.07
C ASN A 492 -42.01 0.94 4.15
N ILE A 493 -43.11 0.62 4.83
CA ILE A 493 -43.63 1.44 5.94
C ILE A 493 -42.60 1.53 7.07
N ALA A 494 -41.88 0.45 7.38
CA ALA A 494 -40.83 0.46 8.40
C ALA A 494 -39.62 1.35 8.03
N VAL A 495 -39.24 1.39 6.74
CA VAL A 495 -38.16 2.26 6.25
C VAL A 495 -38.56 3.74 6.32
N GLU A 496 -39.79 4.08 5.92
CA GLU A 496 -40.31 5.45 6.05
C GLU A 496 -40.34 5.89 7.52
N GLN A 497 -40.81 5.03 8.42
CA GLN A 497 -40.80 5.31 9.86
C GLN A 497 -39.39 5.47 10.44
N LEU A 498 -38.40 4.74 9.95
CA LEU A 498 -37.00 4.89 10.34
C LEU A 498 -36.39 6.21 9.84
N LEU A 499 -36.72 6.60 8.62
CA LEU A 499 -36.32 7.89 8.04
C LEU A 499 -36.88 9.06 8.84
N ASP A 500 -38.17 9.02 9.16
CA ASP A 500 -38.85 10.11 9.85
C ASP A 500 -38.42 10.24 11.32
N ALA A 501 -38.16 9.12 12.01
CA ALA A 501 -37.86 9.13 13.44
C ALA A 501 -36.36 9.18 13.77
N PHE A 502 -35.49 8.63 12.90
CA PHE A 502 -34.06 8.44 13.19
C PHE A 502 -33.15 8.88 12.04
N GLY A 503 -33.67 9.58 11.02
CA GLY A 503 -32.90 9.97 9.84
C GLY A 503 -31.71 10.91 10.13
N GLU A 504 -31.77 11.67 11.22
CA GLU A 504 -30.71 12.58 11.67
C GLU A 504 -29.80 11.96 12.74
N ASP A 505 -30.03 10.71 13.16
CA ASP A 505 -29.22 10.02 14.16
C ASP A 505 -28.15 9.13 13.50
N ALA A 506 -26.93 9.66 13.38
CA ALA A 506 -25.79 8.98 12.79
C ALA A 506 -25.46 7.63 13.45
N ARG A 507 -25.66 7.51 14.77
CA ARG A 507 -25.38 6.27 15.50
C ARG A 507 -26.35 5.17 15.12
N THR A 508 -27.64 5.49 15.06
CA THR A 508 -28.68 4.52 14.68
C THR A 508 -28.52 4.09 13.23
N VAL A 509 -28.20 5.01 12.31
CA VAL A 509 -27.97 4.67 10.91
C VAL A 509 -26.76 3.73 10.76
N ARG A 510 -25.66 3.98 11.49
CA ARG A 510 -24.48 3.12 11.51
C ARG A 510 -24.81 1.71 12.01
N LEU A 511 -25.50 1.59 13.16
CA LEU A 511 -25.89 0.31 13.73
C LEU A 511 -26.78 -0.50 12.78
N VAL A 512 -27.70 0.18 12.09
CA VAL A 512 -28.56 -0.47 11.09
C VAL A 512 -27.74 -0.96 9.89
N ASN A 513 -26.78 -0.17 9.40
CA ASN A 513 -25.88 -0.62 8.34
C ASN A 513 -25.11 -1.89 8.75
N ASP A 514 -24.53 -1.90 9.94
CA ASP A 514 -23.72 -3.03 10.41
C ASP A 514 -24.58 -4.30 10.59
N LEU A 515 -25.82 -4.16 11.08
CA LEU A 515 -26.78 -5.26 11.16
C LEU A 515 -27.22 -5.76 9.77
N LEU A 516 -27.42 -4.86 8.80
CA LEU A 516 -27.76 -5.25 7.42
C LEU A 516 -26.59 -5.95 6.71
N LEU A 517 -25.34 -5.66 7.07
CA LEU A 517 -24.19 -6.42 6.58
C LEU A 517 -24.09 -7.78 7.24
N ARG A 518 -24.50 -7.91 8.51
CA ARG A 518 -24.40 -9.15 9.27
C ARG A 518 -25.54 -10.15 9.01
N ILE A 519 -26.75 -9.66 8.77
CA ILE A 519 -27.96 -10.49 8.58
C ILE A 519 -28.08 -10.91 7.11
N GLU A 520 -28.18 -12.21 6.85
CA GLU A 520 -28.27 -12.77 5.50
C GLU A 520 -29.53 -12.29 4.75
N ARG A 521 -29.43 -12.20 3.41
CA ARG A 521 -30.53 -11.72 2.54
C ARG A 521 -31.81 -12.56 2.60
N HIS A 522 -31.71 -13.80 3.08
CA HIS A 522 -32.88 -14.66 3.30
C HIS A 522 -33.93 -14.04 4.23
N TYR A 523 -33.53 -13.13 5.12
CA TYR A 523 -34.40 -12.46 6.08
C TYR A 523 -34.93 -11.09 5.62
N ASP A 524 -34.70 -10.69 4.36
CA ASP A 524 -35.20 -9.44 3.77
C ASP A 524 -36.70 -9.17 3.98
N PRO A 525 -37.61 -10.17 4.01
CA PRO A 525 -39.05 -9.93 4.24
C PRO A 525 -39.40 -9.37 5.62
N VAL A 526 -38.53 -9.58 6.62
CA VAL A 526 -38.78 -9.27 8.04
C VAL A 526 -37.74 -8.32 8.65
N VAL A 527 -36.59 -8.14 8.01
CA VAL A 527 -35.45 -7.42 8.59
C VAL A 527 -35.75 -5.94 8.86
N TRP A 528 -36.43 -5.25 7.95
CA TRP A 528 -36.70 -3.82 8.09
C TRP A 528 -37.67 -3.51 9.23
N GLN A 529 -38.71 -4.33 9.43
CA GLN A 529 -39.58 -4.17 10.59
C GLN A 529 -38.84 -4.47 11.91
N THR A 530 -37.93 -5.45 11.93
CA THR A 530 -37.12 -5.71 13.15
C THR A 530 -36.18 -4.57 13.50
N LEU A 531 -35.54 -3.95 12.51
CA LEU A 531 -34.64 -2.84 12.72
C LEU A 531 -35.38 -1.61 13.24
N ARG A 532 -36.59 -1.35 12.73
CA ARG A 532 -37.46 -0.27 13.22
C ARG A 532 -37.95 -0.48 14.66
N LEU A 533 -38.23 -1.72 15.06
CA LEU A 533 -38.55 -2.03 16.46
C LEU A 533 -37.32 -1.87 17.36
N GLY A 534 -36.16 -2.38 16.94
CA GLY A 534 -34.93 -2.26 17.70
C GLY A 534 -34.40 -0.84 17.85
N ALA A 535 -34.57 0.02 16.84
CA ALA A 535 -34.26 1.44 16.95
C ALA A 535 -35.14 2.11 18.01
N GLY A 536 -36.44 1.82 18.01
CA GLY A 536 -37.40 2.37 18.98
C GLY A 536 -37.16 1.95 20.43
N THR A 537 -36.61 0.75 20.67
CA THR A 537 -36.31 0.24 22.02
C THR A 537 -34.85 0.41 22.44
N GLY A 538 -33.98 0.95 21.57
CA GLY A 538 -32.54 1.06 21.82
C GLY A 538 -31.82 -0.29 21.94
N ALA A 539 -32.39 -1.37 21.38
CA ALA A 539 -31.87 -2.72 21.52
C ALA A 539 -30.87 -3.12 20.42
N LEU A 540 -30.68 -2.31 19.37
CA LEU A 540 -29.85 -2.66 18.20
C LEU A 540 -28.39 -2.98 18.56
N GLU A 541 -27.79 -2.25 19.49
CA GLU A 541 -26.40 -2.43 19.90
C GLU A 541 -26.18 -3.81 20.54
N LYS A 542 -27.04 -4.19 21.50
CA LYS A 542 -26.99 -5.51 22.17
C LYS A 542 -27.15 -6.67 21.20
N VAL A 543 -27.89 -6.44 20.12
CA VAL A 543 -28.21 -7.45 19.11
C VAL A 543 -27.04 -7.65 18.18
N LEU A 544 -26.40 -6.56 17.78
CA LEU A 544 -25.17 -6.61 17.00
C LEU A 544 -24.07 -7.34 17.78
N ASP A 545 -23.91 -7.04 19.08
CA ASP A 545 -22.94 -7.71 19.96
C ASP A 545 -23.18 -9.23 20.03
N GLN A 546 -24.43 -9.65 20.20
CA GLN A 546 -24.81 -11.07 20.24
C GLN A 546 -24.57 -11.76 18.87
N LEU A 547 -24.85 -11.08 17.76
CA LEU A 547 -24.61 -11.62 16.42
C LEU A 547 -23.12 -11.68 16.04
N MET A 548 -22.29 -10.84 16.64
CA MET A 548 -20.82 -10.90 16.47
C MET A 548 -20.17 -12.06 17.22
N GLN A 549 -20.77 -12.55 18.30
CA GLN A 549 -20.24 -13.66 19.11
C GLN A 549 -20.55 -15.05 18.54
N ILE A 550 -21.37 -15.13 17.49
CA ILE A 550 -21.86 -16.38 16.92
C ILE A 550 -21.31 -16.56 15.51
N ASP A 551 -20.96 -17.79 15.16
CA ASP A 551 -20.50 -18.14 13.81
C ASP A 551 -21.52 -17.70 12.74
N PRO A 552 -21.05 -17.18 11.58
CA PRO A 552 -21.93 -16.69 10.51
C PRO A 552 -22.63 -17.86 9.82
N SER A 553 -23.83 -18.19 10.32
CA SER A 553 -24.74 -19.16 9.72
C SER A 553 -26.16 -18.61 9.75
N ALA A 554 -26.88 -18.71 8.62
CA ALA A 554 -28.23 -18.18 8.48
C ALA A 554 -29.20 -18.75 9.53
N VAL A 555 -29.04 -20.02 9.91
CA VAL A 555 -29.88 -20.66 10.95
C VAL A 555 -29.54 -20.11 12.34
N ALA A 556 -28.26 -19.84 12.62
CA ALA A 556 -27.82 -19.30 13.90
C ALA A 556 -28.29 -17.84 14.06
N THR A 557 -28.14 -17.01 13.03
CA THR A 557 -28.60 -15.62 12.99
C THR A 557 -30.10 -15.52 13.32
N GLY A 558 -30.94 -16.32 12.66
CA GLY A 558 -32.39 -16.30 12.89
C GLY A 558 -32.79 -16.78 14.28
N LYS A 559 -32.17 -17.84 14.82
CA LYS A 559 -32.43 -18.32 16.18
C LYS A 559 -32.08 -17.28 17.24
N THR A 560 -30.99 -16.55 17.07
CA THR A 560 -30.55 -15.50 18.00
C THR A 560 -31.52 -14.33 18.01
N ILE A 561 -31.99 -13.88 16.83
CA ILE A 561 -32.98 -12.80 16.72
C ILE A 561 -34.32 -13.21 17.36
N VAL A 562 -34.77 -14.45 17.16
CA VAL A 562 -35.99 -14.98 17.81
C VAL A 562 -35.84 -15.08 19.33
N ASN A 563 -34.68 -15.53 19.82
CA ASN A 563 -34.42 -15.59 21.27
C ASN A 563 -34.41 -14.19 21.92
N MET A 564 -34.00 -13.17 21.16
CA MET A 564 -34.01 -11.78 21.60
C MET A 564 -35.35 -11.06 21.36
N ALA A 565 -36.37 -11.74 20.83
CA ALA A 565 -37.66 -11.13 20.51
C ALA A 565 -38.33 -10.41 21.70
N GLY A 566 -38.07 -10.86 22.93
CA GLY A 566 -38.53 -10.19 24.16
C GLY A 566 -37.84 -8.85 24.46
N SER A 567 -36.64 -8.61 23.93
CA SER A 567 -35.90 -7.34 24.10
C SER A 567 -36.35 -6.25 23.11
N PHE A 568 -37.07 -6.63 22.06
CA PHE A 568 -37.54 -5.73 20.99
C PHE A 568 -39.03 -5.38 21.09
N ASP A 569 -39.73 -5.92 22.09
CA ASP A 569 -41.20 -5.95 22.15
C ASP A 569 -41.82 -6.43 20.82
N MET A 570 -41.23 -7.49 20.26
CA MET A 570 -41.54 -7.94 18.91
C MET A 570 -42.96 -8.55 18.85
N PRO A 571 -43.85 -8.11 17.94
CA PRO A 571 -45.18 -8.70 17.78
C PRO A 571 -45.11 -10.20 17.48
N ARG A 572 -46.04 -11.00 18.04
CA ARG A 572 -46.08 -12.46 17.84
C ARG A 572 -46.17 -12.86 16.37
N GLU A 573 -46.83 -12.06 15.55
CA GLU A 573 -46.93 -12.29 14.10
C GLU A 573 -45.55 -12.24 13.42
N LEU A 574 -44.72 -11.28 13.80
CA LEU A 574 -43.39 -11.12 13.25
C LEU A 574 -42.41 -12.19 13.78
N GLN A 575 -42.54 -12.58 15.04
CA GLN A 575 -41.79 -13.71 15.60
C GLN A 575 -42.08 -15.01 14.83
N ASN A 576 -43.35 -15.28 14.52
CA ASN A 576 -43.74 -16.46 13.75
C ASN A 576 -43.13 -16.44 12.33
N GLN A 577 -43.07 -15.28 11.68
CA GLN A 577 -42.44 -15.15 10.36
C GLN A 577 -40.94 -15.46 10.39
N TRP A 578 -40.22 -15.02 11.44
CA TRP A 578 -38.82 -15.40 11.64
C TRP A 578 -38.65 -16.90 11.85
N VAL A 579 -39.49 -17.51 12.68
CA VAL A 579 -39.47 -18.96 12.94
C VAL A 579 -39.75 -19.76 11.66
N ASP A 580 -40.69 -19.32 10.84
CA ASP A 580 -41.01 -19.95 9.55
C ASP A 580 -39.83 -19.85 8.57
N LEU A 581 -39.13 -18.72 8.52
CA LEU A 581 -37.94 -18.54 7.68
C LEU A 581 -36.75 -19.39 8.16
N VAL A 582 -36.58 -19.55 9.48
CA VAL A 582 -35.57 -20.45 10.07
C VAL A 582 -35.90 -21.92 9.78
N ASN A 583 -37.18 -22.30 9.87
CA ASN A 583 -37.61 -23.68 9.60
C ASN A 583 -37.42 -24.07 8.13
N LYS A 584 -37.66 -23.14 7.19
CA LYS A 584 -37.36 -23.34 5.76
C LYS A 584 -35.88 -23.55 5.44
N LEU A 585 -34.97 -23.14 6.32
CA LEU A 585 -33.53 -23.37 6.16
C LEU A 585 -33.07 -24.70 6.81
N ASN A 586 -33.87 -25.27 7.71
CA ASN A 586 -33.59 -26.56 8.36
C ASN A 586 -34.26 -27.75 7.65
N SER A 587 -35.27 -27.50 6.80
CA SER A 587 -35.89 -28.46 5.89
C SER A 587 -35.12 -28.56 4.59
#